data_AF-A0A8J4M5P6-F1
#
_entry.id   AF-A0A8J4M5P6-F1
#
_cell.length_a   1.000
_cell.length_b   1.000
_cell.length_c   1.000
_cell.angle_alpha   90.00
_cell.angle_beta   90.00
_cell.angle_gamma   90.00
#
_symmetry.space_group_name_H-M   'P 1'
#
loop_
_entity.id
_entity.type
_entity.pdbx_description
1 polymer ?
#
loop_
_entity_poly.entity_id
_entity_poly.type
_entity_poly.pdbx_seq_one_letter_code
_entity_poly.pdbx_strand_id
1 'polypeptide(L)' 'MTDTSEIPPVPPAGGPTPGVLPVTIEEEMRRSYLDYAMSVIVSRALPDVRDGLKPVHRRILYAMHEA' A
#
# COMPACT_ATOMS: atom_id res chain seq x y z
N MET A 1 10.61 47.23 -32.35
CA MET A 1 11.45 46.11 -31.87
C MET A 1 10.59 45.25 -30.98
N THR A 2 10.46 43.99 -31.39
CA THR A 2 9.61 42.92 -30.88
C THR A 2 10.14 42.34 -29.58
N ASP A 3 9.31 42.25 -28.54
CA ASP A 3 9.54 41.29 -27.46
C ASP A 3 8.19 40.81 -26.91
N THR A 4 7.48 40.05 -27.76
CA THR A 4 6.45 39.12 -27.31
C THR A 4 7.18 37.83 -27.03
N SER A 5 7.55 37.63 -25.77
CA SER A 5 8.03 36.35 -25.26
C SER A 5 6.89 35.34 -25.39
N GLU A 6 6.90 34.59 -26.49
CA GLU A 6 6.08 33.38 -26.66
C GLU A 6 6.45 32.40 -25.54
N ILE A 7 5.62 32.37 -24.50
CA ILE A 7 5.64 31.30 -23.52
C ILE A 7 5.20 30.04 -24.27
N PRO A 8 6.03 28.99 -24.38
CA PRO A 8 5.61 27.76 -25.01
C PRO A 8 4.38 27.21 -24.25
N PRO A 9 3.38 26.64 -24.94
CA PRO A 9 2.21 26.10 -24.28
C PRO A 9 2.66 25.03 -23.28
N VAL A 10 2.33 25.24 -22.01
CA VAL A 10 2.48 24.22 -20.97
C VAL A 10 1.76 22.96 -21.48
N PRO A 11 2.44 21.80 -21.57
CA PRO A 11 1.77 20.58 -21.99
C PRO A 11 0.60 20.30 -21.03
N PRO A 12 -0.55 19.81 -21.52
CA PRO A 12 -1.68 19.51 -20.66
C PRO A 12 -1.25 18.48 -19.61
N ALA A 13 -1.11 18.92 -18.37
CA ALA A 13 -0.88 18.07 -17.21
C ALA A 13 -2.15 17.24 -16.97
N GLY A 14 -2.31 16.14 -17.72
CA GLY A 14 -3.51 15.32 -17.63
C GLY A 14 -3.67 14.23 -18.68
N GLY A 15 -2.66 13.97 -19.52
CA GLY A 15 -2.68 12.78 -20.38
C GLY A 15 -2.53 11.52 -19.52
N PRO A 16 -3.32 10.46 -19.71
CA PRO A 16 -3.11 9.19 -19.02
C PRO A 16 -1.71 8.68 -19.35
N THR A 17 -0.87 8.50 -18.32
CA THR A 17 0.40 7.80 -18.45
C THR A 17 0.11 6.40 -18.98
N PRO A 18 0.70 5.96 -20.10
CA PRO A 18 0.47 4.62 -20.64
C PRO A 18 0.76 3.57 -19.56
N GLY A 19 -0.29 2.85 -19.11
CA GLY A 19 -0.18 1.80 -18.10
C GLY A 19 -0.68 2.15 -16.68
N VAL A 20 -1.12 3.40 -16.42
CA VAL A 20 -1.75 3.76 -15.14
C VAL A 20 -3.26 3.93 -15.33
N LEU A 21 -4.04 3.04 -14.73
CA LEU A 21 -5.50 3.15 -14.70
C LEU A 21 -5.89 4.20 -13.64
N PRO A 22 -6.68 5.23 -13.99
CA PRO A 22 -7.16 6.17 -12.99
C PRO A 22 -8.12 5.46 -12.02
N VAL A 23 -7.86 5.58 -10.73
CA VAL A 23 -8.71 5.07 -9.63
C VAL A 23 -9.16 6.25 -8.79
N THR A 24 -10.40 6.23 -8.28
CA THR A 24 -10.86 7.28 -7.38
C THR A 24 -10.18 7.14 -6.03
N ILE A 25 -9.82 8.27 -5.41
CA ILE A 25 -9.17 8.27 -4.09
C ILE A 25 -10.03 7.58 -3.03
N GLU A 26 -11.34 7.77 -3.08
CA GLU A 26 -12.28 7.12 -2.15
C GLU A 26 -12.22 5.59 -2.24
N GLU A 27 -12.17 5.05 -3.46
CA GLU A 27 -12.05 3.61 -3.70
C GLU A 27 -10.73 3.07 -3.17
N GLU A 28 -9.62 3.74 -3.52
CA GLU A 28 -8.29 3.32 -3.12
C GLU A 28 -8.09 3.36 -1.60
N MET A 29 -8.58 4.43 -0.94
CA MET A 29 -8.49 4.57 0.51
C MET A 29 -9.25 3.47 1.23
N ARG A 30 -10.47 3.16 0.80
CA ARG A 30 -11.29 2.11 1.41
C ARG A 30 -10.65 0.74 1.25
N ARG A 31 -10.15 0.44 0.05
CA ARG A 31 -9.47 -0.81 -0.24
C ARG A 31 -8.19 -0.96 0.58
N SER A 32 -7.30 0.03 0.51
CA SER A 32 -6.03 0.02 1.25
C SER A 32 -6.26 -0.08 2.77
N TYR A 33 -7.28 0.58 3.30
CA TYR A 33 -7.64 0.48 4.72
C TYR A 33 -8.08 -0.94 5.08
N LEU A 34 -8.97 -1.56 4.31
CA LEU A 34 -9.46 -2.91 4.56
C LEU A 34 -8.35 -3.94 4.43
N ASP A 35 -7.51 -3.84 3.41
CA ASP A 35 -6.38 -4.76 3.18
C ASP A 35 -5.38 -4.70 4.34
N TYR A 36 -5.04 -3.49 4.79
CA TYR A 36 -4.14 -3.32 5.94
C TYR A 36 -4.79 -3.83 7.24
N ALA A 37 -6.03 -3.45 7.53
CA ALA A 37 -6.75 -3.83 8.73
C ALA A 37 -6.88 -5.36 8.84
N MET A 38 -7.26 -6.02 7.74
CA MET A 38 -7.38 -7.48 7.70
C MET A 38 -6.01 -8.15 7.94
N SER A 39 -4.94 -7.64 7.33
CA SER A 39 -3.58 -8.17 7.57
C SER A 39 -3.17 -8.06 9.04
N VAL A 40 -3.51 -6.95 9.71
CA VAL A 40 -3.17 -6.71 11.12
C VAL A 40 -3.94 -7.67 12.01
N ILE A 41 -5.25 -7.81 11.80
CA ILE A 41 -6.12 -8.65 12.62
C ILE A 41 -5.65 -10.11 12.57
N VAL A 42 -5.45 -10.64 11.36
CA VAL A 42 -5.15 -12.07 11.15
C VAL A 42 -3.69 -12.40 11.46
N SER A 43 -2.75 -11.53 11.07
CA SER A 43 -1.32 -11.91 11.03
C SER A 43 -0.46 -11.24 12.09
N ARG A 44 -1.02 -10.41 12.98
CA ARG A 44 -0.25 -9.73 14.03
C ARG A 44 -0.98 -9.62 15.36
N ALA A 45 -2.23 -9.19 15.34
CA ALA A 45 -2.92 -8.72 16.54
C ALA A 45 -3.52 -9.86 17.38
N LEU A 46 -4.23 -10.79 16.75
CA LEU A 46 -4.91 -11.88 17.44
C LEU A 46 -4.01 -13.12 17.56
N PRO A 47 -3.96 -13.77 18.74
CA PRO A 47 -3.30 -15.06 18.90
C PRO A 47 -4.13 -16.18 18.25
N ASP A 48 -3.47 -17.26 17.84
CA ASP A 48 -4.15 -18.46 17.36
C ASP A 48 -4.83 -19.20 18.52
N VAL A 49 -6.04 -19.70 18.32
CA VAL A 49 -6.84 -20.39 19.35
C VAL A 49 -6.19 -21.71 19.79
N ARG A 50 -5.42 -22.35 18.91
CA ARG A 50 -4.83 -23.67 19.17
C ARG A 50 -3.70 -23.62 20.18
N ASP A 51 -2.88 -22.58 20.12
CA ASP A 51 -1.63 -22.46 20.88
C ASP A 51 -1.59 -21.19 21.76
N GLY A 52 -2.48 -20.22 21.55
CA GLY A 52 -2.46 -18.93 22.23
C GLY A 52 -1.27 -18.05 21.83
N LEU A 53 -0.48 -18.44 20.83
CA LEU A 53 0.75 -17.77 20.45
C LEU A 53 0.51 -16.76 19.33
N LYS A 54 1.17 -15.61 19.45
CA LYS A 54 1.28 -14.65 18.34
C LYS A 54 2.26 -15.16 17.29
N PRO A 55 2.14 -14.75 16.01
CA PRO A 55 3.04 -15.20 14.94
C PRO A 55 4.53 -14.98 15.21
N VAL A 56 4.90 -13.92 15.94
CA VAL A 56 6.28 -13.67 16.37
C VAL A 56 6.83 -14.78 17.27
N HIS A 57 6.04 -15.23 18.26
CA HIS A 57 6.49 -16.25 19.20
C HIS A 57 6.76 -17.57 18.48
N ARG A 58 5.88 -17.96 17.55
CA ARG A 58 6.05 -19.18 16.74
C ARG A 58 7.35 -19.16 15.94
N ARG A 59 7.69 -18.01 15.32
CA ARG A 59 8.94 -17.86 14.55
C ARG A 59 10.17 -17.96 15.43
N ILE A 60 10.16 -17.37 16.62
CA ILE A 60 11.28 -17.44 17.57
C ILE A 60 11.48 -18.89 18.03
N LEU A 61 10.42 -19.55 18.49
CA LEU A 61 10.51 -20.94 18.97
C LEU A 61 10.97 -21.89 17.87
N TYR A 62 10.48 -21.70 16.65
CA TYR A 62 10.93 -22.48 15.48
C TYR A 62 12.42 -22.25 15.21
N ALA A 63 12.89 -21.00 15.18
CA ALA A 63 14.31 -20.69 14.95
C ALA A 63 15.22 -21.23 16.06
N MET A 64 14.74 -21.31 17.30
CA MET A 64 15.48 -21.90 18.43
C MET A 64 15.56 -23.44 18.34
N HIS A 65 14.62 -24.09 17.66
CA HIS A 65 14.60 -25.55 17.50
C HIS A 65 15.47 -26.02 16.33
N GLU A 66 15.51 -25.25 15.24
CA GLU A 66 16.28 -25.59 14.04
C GLU A 66 17.76 -25.16 14.12
N ALA A 67 18.17 -24.51 15.21
CA ALA A 67 19.55 -24.10 15.50
C ALA A 67 20.26 -25.11 16.39
#